data_AF-T1AEW3-F1
#
_entry.id   AF-T1AEW3-F1
#
_cell.length_a   1.000
_cell.length_b   1.000
_cell.length_c   1.000
_cell.angle_alpha   90.00
_cell.angle_beta   90.00
_cell.angle_gamma   90.00
#
_symmetry.space_group_name_H-M   'P 1'
#
loop_
_entity.id
_entity.type
_entity.pdbx_description
1 polymer ?
#
loop_
_entity_poly.entity_id
_entity_poly.type
_entity_poly.pdbx_seq_one_letter_code
_entity_poly.pdbx_strand_id
1 'polypeptide(L)'
;MRLETTLTQHHEGLEEIEQRVQAYTEELDRMAETAGKLEASEATLAKKLAELEARSSDRSRQIAELTGGSGPKGKLASSRKQVLEFEQKEAQLQTAWQSAVEQRESAKGALDTSDRAQAQAEDDHRSREVEIQDLQLQLKEASPGRAGSGPTTAELQKQLFQSRSKEKGLSEETDRLSRELLEINRRYTALDARLKARSDPTGRSGPRAAVDFLLSQRNLGKIRGIRGTVEELATFDAQYRTALQVAAGSRFQALVVESDQVAEECIKLLRQEKRGRATFLPLNKMLGGRPHGKSLVAAHSSGATGFALDLVKYDEAFRPAFWYVFGETVVMDDLAHAREQMGGVRLVTLQGDLIEATGAITGGFLDTSAQGRGLDSPVELKRLGEELREKSAAESAAREELRQVTLQIRQASEELARRSIEDSKSQGSRESLERELAQAKLRLQQSREKIQATEKQRAAAEAALRVAESKVTAA
;
A
#
# COMPACT_ATOMS: atom_id res chain seq x y z
N MET A 1 -37.85 7.43 9.75
CA MET A 1 -38.03 6.64 8.52
C MET A 1 -37.92 5.14 8.74
N ARG A 2 -36.74 4.46 8.80
CA ARG A 2 -36.71 2.98 8.88
C ARG A 2 -37.43 2.34 10.08
N LEU A 3 -37.38 2.98 11.26
CA LEU A 3 -38.07 2.53 12.47
C LEU A 3 -39.59 2.73 12.42
N GLU A 4 -40.04 3.81 11.78
CA GLU A 4 -41.48 4.06 11.59
C GLU A 4 -42.05 3.03 10.61
N THR A 5 -41.31 2.68 9.55
CA THR A 5 -41.76 1.69 8.56
C THR A 5 -41.93 0.30 9.16
N THR A 6 -41.01 -0.16 10.02
CA THR A 6 -41.16 -1.44 10.73
C THR A 6 -42.27 -1.40 11.79
N LEU A 7 -42.47 -0.28 12.47
CA LEU A 7 -43.59 -0.13 13.41
C LEU A 7 -44.94 -0.19 12.71
N THR A 8 -45.09 0.44 11.53
CA THR A 8 -46.31 0.29 10.72
C THR A 8 -46.52 -1.14 10.22
N GLN A 9 -45.47 -1.83 9.75
CA GLN A 9 -45.60 -3.23 9.30
C GLN A 9 -45.99 -4.18 10.44
N HIS A 10 -45.46 -3.98 11.65
CA HIS A 10 -45.85 -4.78 12.81
C HIS A 10 -47.26 -4.44 13.31
N HIS A 11 -47.70 -3.18 13.17
CA HIS A 11 -49.06 -2.76 13.52
C HIS A 11 -50.09 -3.33 12.54
N GLU A 12 -49.81 -3.28 11.24
CA GLU A 12 -50.64 -3.90 10.19
C GLU A 12 -50.74 -5.42 10.38
N GLY A 13 -49.63 -6.10 10.74
CA GLY A 13 -49.65 -7.52 11.05
C GLY A 13 -50.42 -7.88 12.32
N LEU A 14 -50.46 -6.97 13.31
CA LEU A 14 -51.25 -7.14 14.54
C LEU A 14 -52.75 -7.00 14.26
N GLU A 15 -53.14 -6.00 13.47
CA GLU A 15 -54.53 -5.82 13.03
C GLU A 15 -55.01 -7.02 12.20
N GLU A 16 -54.18 -7.58 11.33
CA GLU A 16 -54.51 -8.77 10.55
C GLU A 16 -54.71 -10.02 11.44
N ILE A 17 -53.88 -10.17 12.48
CA ILE A 17 -54.02 -11.26 13.46
C ILE A 17 -55.29 -11.06 14.31
N GLU A 18 -55.59 -9.84 14.77
CA GLU A 18 -56.80 -9.53 15.54
C GLU A 18 -58.06 -9.81 14.72
N GLN A 19 -58.09 -9.41 13.45
CA GLN A 19 -59.20 -9.72 12.54
C GLN A 19 -59.38 -11.24 12.35
N ARG A 20 -58.29 -11.99 12.24
CA ARG A 20 -58.35 -13.46 12.13
C ARG A 20 -58.85 -14.12 13.42
N VAL A 21 -58.38 -13.65 14.58
CA VAL A 21 -58.86 -14.14 15.89
C VAL A 21 -60.35 -13.87 16.05
N GLN A 22 -60.81 -12.68 15.65
CA GLN A 22 -62.22 -12.31 15.71
C GLN A 22 -63.08 -13.15 14.75
N ALA A 23 -62.60 -13.40 13.53
CA ALA A 23 -63.26 -14.31 12.59
C ALA A 23 -63.36 -15.75 13.14
N TYR A 24 -62.29 -16.27 13.76
CA TYR A 24 -62.31 -17.60 14.38
C TYR A 24 -63.20 -17.68 15.62
N THR A 25 -63.33 -16.59 16.40
CA THR A 25 -64.26 -16.57 17.54
C THR A 25 -65.71 -16.55 17.09
N GLU A 26 -66.04 -15.77 16.06
CA GLU A 26 -67.37 -15.79 15.45
C GLU A 26 -67.71 -17.16 14.84
N GLU A 27 -66.72 -17.84 14.25
CA GLU A 27 -66.88 -19.19 13.71
C GLU A 27 -67.09 -20.22 14.84
N LEU A 28 -66.33 -20.13 15.94
CA LEU A 28 -66.52 -20.95 17.14
C LEU A 28 -67.90 -20.75 17.77
N ASP A 29 -68.39 -19.51 17.86
CA ASP A 29 -69.72 -19.20 18.38
C ASP A 29 -70.83 -19.78 17.47
N ARG A 30 -70.66 -19.68 16.15
CA ARG A 30 -71.58 -20.33 15.19
C ARG A 30 -71.55 -21.84 15.33
N MET A 31 -70.37 -22.44 15.49
CA MET A 31 -70.22 -23.88 15.70
C MET A 31 -70.89 -24.32 17.01
N ALA A 32 -70.71 -23.57 18.10
CA ALA A 32 -71.37 -23.83 19.38
C ALA A 32 -72.90 -23.71 19.29
N GLU A 33 -73.42 -22.71 18.57
CA GLU A 33 -74.85 -22.55 18.33
C GLU A 33 -75.42 -23.70 17.48
N THR A 34 -74.68 -24.14 16.45
CA THR A 34 -75.06 -25.32 15.66
C THR A 34 -75.04 -26.59 16.49
N ALA A 35 -74.00 -26.80 17.32
CA ALA A 35 -73.90 -27.93 18.23
C ALA A 35 -75.06 -27.96 19.23
N GLY A 36 -75.46 -26.80 19.80
CA GLY A 36 -76.62 -26.70 20.69
C GLY A 36 -77.95 -27.00 19.98
N LYS A 37 -78.14 -26.52 18.74
CA LYS A 37 -79.33 -26.87 17.91
C LYS A 37 -79.35 -28.37 17.57
N LEU A 38 -78.18 -28.96 17.36
CA LEU A 38 -77.99 -30.38 17.10
C LEU A 38 -78.31 -31.24 18.33
N GLU A 39 -77.77 -30.93 19.52
CA GLU A 39 -78.09 -31.61 20.77
C GLU A 39 -79.60 -31.54 21.09
N ALA A 40 -80.23 -30.38 20.85
CA ALA A 40 -81.67 -30.23 20.98
C ALA A 40 -82.44 -31.09 19.97
N SER A 41 -81.95 -31.21 18.73
CA SER A 41 -82.55 -32.08 17.71
C SER A 41 -82.40 -33.56 18.06
N GLU A 42 -81.24 -33.98 18.58
CA GLU A 42 -80.94 -35.35 19.00
C GLU A 42 -81.79 -35.73 20.23
N ALA A 43 -81.94 -34.83 21.20
CA ALA A 43 -82.86 -35.02 22.33
C ALA A 43 -84.33 -35.10 21.88
N THR A 44 -84.73 -34.30 20.89
CA THR A 44 -86.10 -34.32 20.33
C THR A 44 -86.36 -35.61 19.55
N LEU A 45 -85.37 -36.12 18.81
CA LEU A 45 -85.46 -37.37 18.06
C LEU A 45 -85.44 -38.58 19.00
N ALA A 46 -84.57 -38.59 20.01
CA ALA A 46 -84.58 -39.61 21.07
C ALA A 46 -85.94 -39.67 21.78
N LYS A 47 -86.55 -38.51 22.03
CA LYS A 47 -87.90 -38.43 22.59
C LYS A 47 -88.97 -38.96 21.62
N LYS A 48 -88.89 -38.63 20.33
CA LYS A 48 -89.80 -39.18 19.30
C LYS A 48 -89.64 -40.70 19.13
N LEU A 49 -88.43 -41.21 19.24
CA LEU A 49 -88.14 -42.64 19.21
C LEU A 49 -88.78 -43.33 20.41
N ALA A 50 -88.55 -42.83 21.62
CA ALA A 50 -89.19 -43.33 22.84
C ALA A 50 -90.74 -43.25 22.78
N GLU A 51 -91.30 -42.19 22.17
CA GLU A 51 -92.75 -42.08 21.95
C GLU A 51 -93.28 -43.09 20.92
N LEU A 52 -92.50 -43.41 19.88
CA LEU A 52 -92.84 -44.43 18.89
C LEU A 52 -92.72 -45.85 19.47
N GLU A 53 -91.66 -46.14 20.21
CA GLU A 53 -91.47 -47.40 20.96
C GLU A 53 -92.64 -47.60 21.95
N ALA A 54 -93.00 -46.55 22.69
CA ALA A 54 -94.15 -46.57 23.60
C ALA A 54 -95.47 -46.83 22.85
N ARG A 55 -95.72 -46.14 21.72
CA ARG A 55 -96.93 -46.36 20.90
C ARG A 55 -96.96 -47.73 20.24
N SER A 56 -95.81 -48.27 19.84
CA SER A 56 -95.66 -49.62 19.30
C SER A 56 -95.99 -50.65 20.38
N SER A 57 -95.40 -50.50 21.57
CA SER A 57 -95.69 -51.32 22.75
C SER A 57 -97.17 -51.28 23.15
N ASP A 58 -97.80 -50.10 23.19
CA ASP A 58 -99.19 -49.91 23.57
C ASP A 58 -100.18 -50.50 22.54
N ARG A 59 -99.86 -50.38 21.24
CA ARG A 59 -100.61 -51.05 20.16
C ARG A 59 -100.44 -52.56 20.17
N SER A 60 -99.24 -53.06 20.45
CA SER A 60 -98.97 -54.48 20.66
C SER A 60 -99.77 -55.02 21.84
N ARG A 61 -99.95 -54.22 22.90
CA ARG A 61 -100.81 -54.50 24.05
C ARG A 61 -102.30 -54.55 23.67
N GLN A 62 -102.80 -53.57 22.89
CA GLN A 62 -104.18 -53.58 22.37
C GLN A 62 -104.47 -54.78 21.46
N ILE A 63 -103.50 -55.20 20.65
CA ILE A 63 -103.62 -56.41 19.82
C ILE A 63 -103.69 -57.65 20.72
N ALA A 64 -102.91 -57.72 21.80
CA ALA A 64 -102.96 -58.81 22.78
C ALA A 64 -104.34 -58.90 23.48
N GLU A 65 -104.93 -57.76 23.85
CA GLU A 65 -106.29 -57.68 24.40
C GLU A 65 -107.36 -58.10 23.38
N LEU A 66 -107.23 -57.68 22.12
CA LEU A 66 -108.13 -58.07 21.03
C LEU A 66 -108.00 -59.55 20.63
N THR A 67 -106.86 -60.21 20.89
CA THR A 67 -106.73 -61.67 20.73
C THR A 67 -107.41 -62.48 21.84
N GLY A 68 -107.76 -61.85 22.97
CA GLY A 68 -108.50 -62.48 24.08
C GLY A 68 -110.03 -62.52 23.91
N GLY A 69 -110.60 -61.79 22.93
CA GLY A 69 -112.05 -61.69 22.71
C GLY A 69 -112.45 -61.85 21.24
N SER A 70 -113.50 -62.63 20.97
CA SER A 70 -113.99 -62.98 19.62
C SER A 70 -114.59 -61.79 18.83
N GLY A 71 -113.75 -60.87 18.35
CA GLY A 71 -114.09 -59.81 17.39
C GLY A 71 -113.78 -60.17 15.93
N PRO A 72 -114.32 -59.42 14.94
CA PRO A 72 -114.25 -59.78 13.51
C PRO A 72 -112.79 -59.83 13.01
N LYS A 73 -112.37 -61.02 12.56
CA LYS A 73 -111.00 -61.38 12.12
C LYS A 73 -110.33 -60.41 11.12
N GLY A 74 -111.09 -59.59 10.40
CA GLY A 74 -110.58 -58.62 9.42
C GLY A 74 -109.91 -57.38 10.01
N LYS A 75 -110.35 -56.87 11.17
CA LYS A 75 -109.77 -55.64 11.79
C LYS A 75 -108.49 -55.91 12.59
N LEU A 76 -108.34 -57.11 13.19
CA LEU A 76 -107.09 -57.51 13.86
C LEU A 76 -105.94 -57.71 12.87
N ALA A 77 -106.22 -58.29 11.69
CA ALA A 77 -105.22 -58.53 10.68
C ALA A 77 -104.63 -57.22 10.12
N SER A 78 -105.46 -56.18 9.94
CA SER A 78 -105.00 -54.85 9.50
C SER A 78 -104.15 -54.15 10.57
N SER A 79 -104.52 -54.23 11.86
CA SER A 79 -103.75 -53.60 12.94
C SER A 79 -102.41 -54.32 13.19
N ARG A 80 -102.37 -55.66 13.14
CA ARG A 80 -101.11 -56.42 13.18
C ARG A 80 -100.18 -56.07 12.03
N LYS A 81 -100.72 -55.96 10.81
CA LYS A 81 -99.94 -55.56 9.63
C LYS A 81 -99.35 -54.15 9.80
N GLN A 82 -100.13 -53.20 10.32
CA GLN A 82 -99.64 -51.84 10.60
C GLN A 82 -98.56 -51.82 11.66
N VAL A 83 -98.68 -52.58 12.76
CA VAL A 83 -97.63 -52.67 13.80
C VAL A 83 -96.34 -53.26 13.22
N LEU A 84 -96.42 -54.35 12.46
CA LEU A 84 -95.26 -54.95 11.79
C LEU A 84 -94.60 -53.97 10.79
N GLU A 85 -95.40 -53.19 10.06
CA GLU A 85 -94.90 -52.12 9.19
C GLU A 85 -94.23 -50.96 9.98
N PHE A 86 -94.73 -50.64 11.18
CA PHE A 86 -94.12 -49.64 12.07
C PHE A 86 -92.82 -50.16 12.68
N GLU A 87 -92.79 -51.39 13.21
CA GLU A 87 -91.59 -52.04 13.75
C GLU A 87 -90.50 -52.19 12.67
N GLN A 88 -90.88 -52.53 11.43
CA GLN A 88 -89.92 -52.55 10.31
C GLN A 88 -89.39 -51.15 9.98
N LYS A 89 -90.23 -50.11 9.99
CA LYS A 89 -89.78 -48.73 9.78
C LYS A 89 -88.90 -48.23 10.92
N GLU A 90 -89.20 -48.60 12.14
CA GLU A 90 -88.42 -48.26 13.34
C GLU A 90 -87.05 -48.92 13.29
N ALA A 91 -86.97 -50.22 13.01
CA ALA A 91 -85.71 -50.93 12.83
C ALA A 91 -84.88 -50.34 11.66
N GLN A 92 -85.54 -49.95 10.55
CA GLN A 92 -84.88 -49.27 9.42
C GLN A 92 -84.33 -47.90 9.81
N LEU A 93 -85.10 -47.08 10.53
CA LEU A 93 -84.67 -45.77 11.02
C LEU A 93 -83.54 -45.91 12.03
N GLN A 94 -83.62 -46.88 12.95
CA GLN A 94 -82.58 -47.13 13.94
C GLN A 94 -81.25 -47.56 13.28
N THR A 95 -81.31 -48.44 12.27
CA THR A 95 -80.11 -48.85 11.51
C THR A 95 -79.54 -47.68 10.71
N ALA A 96 -80.39 -46.85 10.11
CA ALA A 96 -79.97 -45.65 9.37
C ALA A 96 -79.32 -44.62 10.30
N TRP A 97 -79.88 -44.40 11.49
CA TRP A 97 -79.33 -43.51 12.50
C TRP A 97 -77.98 -44.01 13.02
N GLN A 98 -77.86 -45.30 13.38
CA GLN A 98 -76.59 -45.89 13.81
C GLN A 98 -75.50 -45.73 12.73
N SER A 99 -75.83 -46.01 11.46
CA SER A 99 -74.91 -45.81 10.35
C SER A 99 -74.51 -44.33 10.15
N ALA A 100 -75.45 -43.40 10.35
CA ALA A 100 -75.17 -41.97 10.25
C ALA A 100 -74.25 -41.49 11.39
N VAL A 101 -74.45 -41.98 12.62
CA VAL A 101 -73.58 -41.68 13.77
C VAL A 101 -72.17 -42.24 13.58
N GLU A 102 -72.03 -43.47 13.10
CA GLU A 102 -70.72 -44.05 12.77
C GLU A 102 -69.99 -43.25 11.68
N GLN A 103 -70.71 -42.81 10.63
CA GLN A 103 -70.16 -41.93 9.60
C GLN A 103 -69.70 -40.58 10.19
N ARG A 104 -70.44 -40.01 11.15
CA ARG A 104 -70.07 -38.77 11.85
C ARG A 104 -68.79 -38.95 12.67
N GLU A 105 -68.73 -39.99 13.50
CA GLU A 105 -67.55 -40.24 14.34
C GLU A 105 -66.30 -40.52 13.49
N SER A 106 -66.44 -41.27 12.39
CA SER A 106 -65.36 -41.49 11.43
C SER A 106 -64.90 -40.19 10.76
N ALA A 107 -65.84 -39.35 10.31
CA ALA A 107 -65.52 -38.04 9.72
C ALA A 107 -64.85 -37.10 10.72
N LYS A 108 -65.30 -37.11 11.99
CA LYS A 108 -64.71 -36.33 13.08
C LYS A 108 -63.28 -36.78 13.39
N GLY A 109 -63.03 -38.09 13.43
CA GLY A 109 -61.67 -38.63 13.57
C GLY A 109 -60.75 -38.27 12.39
N ALA A 110 -61.28 -38.23 11.17
CA ALA A 110 -60.55 -37.77 9.98
C ALA A 110 -60.22 -36.27 10.03
N LEU A 111 -61.12 -35.45 10.61
CA LEU A 111 -60.86 -34.03 10.83
C LEU A 111 -59.77 -33.81 11.89
N ASP A 112 -59.84 -34.47 13.05
CA ASP A 112 -58.84 -34.37 14.11
C ASP A 112 -57.44 -34.81 13.65
N THR A 113 -57.35 -35.85 12.81
CA THR A 113 -56.07 -36.25 12.20
C THR A 113 -55.55 -35.21 11.19
N SER A 114 -56.43 -34.58 10.40
CA SER A 114 -56.06 -33.50 9.49
C SER A 114 -55.64 -32.23 10.23
N ASP A 115 -56.29 -31.88 11.35
CA ASP A 115 -55.93 -30.74 12.20
C ASP A 115 -54.55 -30.92 12.82
N ARG A 116 -54.24 -32.11 13.35
CA ARG A 116 -52.88 -32.43 13.84
C ARG A 116 -51.83 -32.36 12.74
N ALA A 117 -52.15 -32.85 11.53
CA ALA A 117 -51.25 -32.79 10.39
C ALA A 117 -50.99 -31.34 9.94
N GLN A 118 -52.02 -30.49 9.97
CA GLN A 118 -51.92 -29.06 9.68
C GLN A 118 -51.04 -28.36 10.70
N ALA A 119 -51.29 -28.55 12.01
CA ALA A 119 -50.49 -27.95 13.07
C ALA A 119 -49.00 -28.34 12.95
N GLN A 120 -48.71 -29.61 12.69
CA GLN A 120 -47.33 -30.07 12.47
C GLN A 120 -46.68 -29.41 11.24
N ALA A 121 -47.43 -29.23 10.15
CA ALA A 121 -46.93 -28.57 8.94
C ALA A 121 -46.64 -27.08 9.16
N GLU A 122 -47.46 -26.40 9.96
CA GLU A 122 -47.28 -24.99 10.36
C GLU A 122 -46.08 -24.82 11.30
N ASP A 123 -45.90 -25.70 12.28
CA ASP A 123 -44.73 -25.69 13.17
C ASP A 123 -43.42 -25.97 12.40
N ASP A 124 -43.46 -26.95 11.49
CA ASP A 124 -42.34 -27.23 10.57
C ASP A 124 -42.00 -25.97 9.75
N HIS A 125 -42.99 -25.23 9.27
CA HIS A 125 -42.80 -24.01 8.48
C HIS A 125 -42.14 -22.90 9.29
N ARG A 126 -42.69 -22.62 10.48
CA ARG A 126 -42.18 -21.58 11.37
C ARG A 126 -40.73 -21.86 11.77
N SER A 127 -40.38 -23.14 11.99
CA SER A 127 -38.99 -23.56 12.24
C SER A 127 -38.06 -23.24 11.06
N ARG A 128 -38.51 -23.45 9.80
CA ARG A 128 -37.74 -23.08 8.59
C ARG A 128 -37.61 -21.58 8.40
N GLU A 129 -38.62 -20.79 8.79
CA GLU A 129 -38.54 -19.32 8.75
C GLU A 129 -37.46 -18.81 9.70
N VAL A 130 -37.39 -19.35 10.93
CA VAL A 130 -36.35 -19.01 11.91
C VAL A 130 -34.96 -19.41 11.39
N GLU A 131 -34.81 -20.59 10.79
CA GLU A 131 -33.55 -21.03 10.16
C GLU A 131 -33.07 -20.04 9.09
N ILE A 132 -33.98 -19.55 8.24
CA ILE A 132 -33.65 -18.55 7.22
C ILE A 132 -33.26 -17.21 7.83
N GLN A 133 -33.96 -16.76 8.88
CA GLN A 133 -33.63 -15.50 9.55
C GLN A 133 -32.25 -15.56 10.19
N ASP A 134 -31.89 -16.67 10.84
CA ASP A 134 -30.56 -16.88 11.41
C ASP A 134 -29.47 -16.86 10.33
N LEU A 135 -29.66 -17.61 9.23
CA LEU A 135 -28.72 -17.60 8.10
C LEU A 135 -28.59 -16.21 7.45
N GLN A 136 -29.68 -15.43 7.36
CA GLN A 136 -29.63 -14.05 6.87
C GLN A 136 -28.86 -13.13 7.81
N LEU A 137 -28.98 -13.32 9.13
CA LEU A 137 -28.23 -12.57 10.12
C LEU A 137 -26.73 -12.91 10.02
N GLN A 138 -26.39 -14.20 9.99
CA GLN A 138 -25.02 -14.66 9.78
C GLN A 138 -24.41 -14.12 8.49
N LEU A 139 -25.17 -14.08 7.38
CA LEU A 139 -24.72 -13.51 6.11
C LEU A 139 -24.49 -11.99 6.21
N LYS A 140 -25.28 -11.29 7.02
CA LYS A 140 -25.14 -9.85 7.24
C LYS A 140 -23.93 -9.53 8.12
N GLU A 141 -23.64 -10.37 9.12
CA GLU A 141 -22.45 -10.27 9.96
C GLU A 141 -21.17 -10.65 9.20
N ALA A 142 -21.25 -11.66 8.31
CA ALA A 142 -20.18 -12.05 7.40
C ALA A 142 -20.00 -11.07 6.23
N SER A 143 -21.02 -10.24 5.93
CA SER A 143 -20.87 -9.15 4.97
C SER A 143 -19.85 -8.17 5.54
N PRO A 144 -18.92 -7.65 4.72
CA PRO A 144 -17.83 -6.83 5.22
C PRO A 144 -18.39 -5.49 5.72
N GLY A 145 -18.81 -5.47 6.99
CA GLY A 145 -18.94 -4.26 7.78
C GLY A 145 -17.55 -3.71 8.01
N ARG A 146 -16.96 -3.10 6.97
CA ARG A 146 -15.70 -2.34 7.00
C ARG A 146 -14.73 -2.80 8.09
N ALA A 147 -14.34 -4.07 8.04
CA ALA A 147 -13.37 -4.60 8.99
C ALA A 147 -11.97 -4.13 8.58
N GLY A 148 -11.55 -3.04 9.20
CA GLY A 148 -10.18 -2.56 9.27
C GLY A 148 -9.97 -1.24 8.53
N SER A 149 -9.59 -0.21 9.27
CA SER A 149 -9.03 1.06 8.79
C SER A 149 -7.67 0.90 8.06
N GLY A 150 -7.42 -0.26 7.48
CA GLY A 150 -6.21 -0.59 6.72
C GLY A 150 -6.42 -0.40 5.22
N PRO A 151 -5.32 -0.36 4.45
CA PRO A 151 -5.38 -0.26 3.01
C PRO A 151 -6.09 -1.48 2.39
N THR A 152 -6.98 -1.22 1.45
CA THR A 152 -7.68 -2.24 0.67
C THR A 152 -6.71 -3.02 -0.23
N THR A 153 -7.11 -4.23 -0.64
CA THR A 153 -6.35 -5.06 -1.58
C THR A 153 -6.01 -4.30 -2.88
N ALA A 154 -6.93 -3.45 -3.36
CA ALA A 154 -6.71 -2.57 -4.51
C ALA A 154 -5.68 -1.46 -4.24
N GLU A 155 -5.70 -0.85 -3.05
CA GLU A 155 -4.72 0.16 -2.65
C GLU A 155 -3.32 -0.44 -2.49
N LEU A 156 -3.21 -1.62 -1.88
CA LEU A 156 -1.95 -2.36 -1.76
C LEU A 156 -1.38 -2.75 -3.13
N GLN A 157 -2.22 -3.20 -4.07
CA GLN A 157 -1.80 -3.47 -5.45
C GLN A 157 -1.27 -2.21 -6.15
N LYS A 158 -1.96 -1.07 -5.97
CA LYS A 158 -1.52 0.22 -6.52
C LYS A 158 -0.19 0.67 -5.93
N GLN A 159 -0.02 0.56 -4.62
CA GLN A 159 1.24 0.86 -3.93
C GLN A 159 2.38 -0.04 -4.45
N LEU A 160 2.13 -1.35 -4.59
CA LEU A 160 3.08 -2.30 -5.16
C LEU A 160 3.51 -1.94 -6.58
N PHE A 161 2.56 -1.56 -7.44
CA PHE A 161 2.84 -1.13 -8.79
C PHE A 161 3.73 0.12 -8.81
N GLN A 162 3.40 1.12 -7.99
CA GLN A 162 4.18 2.36 -7.87
C GLN A 162 5.59 2.07 -7.35
N SER A 163 5.73 1.25 -6.31
CA SER A 163 7.02 0.87 -5.74
C SER A 163 7.87 0.07 -6.72
N ARG A 164 7.29 -0.88 -7.48
CA ARG A 164 8.01 -1.62 -8.53
C ARG A 164 8.45 -0.72 -9.68
N SER A 165 7.62 0.24 -10.07
CA SER A 165 8.01 1.23 -11.08
C SER A 165 9.19 2.09 -10.59
N LYS A 166 9.18 2.47 -9.30
CA LYS A 166 10.26 3.22 -8.67
C LYS A 166 11.54 2.39 -8.54
N GLU A 167 11.43 1.12 -8.13
CA GLU A 167 12.54 0.17 -8.07
C GLU A 167 13.24 0.03 -9.42
N LYS A 168 12.46 -0.15 -10.51
CA LYS A 168 13.00 -0.24 -11.86
C LYS A 168 13.79 1.02 -12.24
N GLY A 169 13.22 2.21 -12.00
CA GLY A 169 13.89 3.48 -12.27
C GLY A 169 15.18 3.67 -11.46
N LEU A 170 15.17 3.33 -10.17
CA LEU A 170 16.35 3.40 -9.30
C LEU A 170 17.43 2.38 -9.69
N SER A 171 17.03 1.18 -10.14
CA SER A 171 17.96 0.17 -10.66
C SER A 171 18.66 0.66 -11.92
N GLU A 172 17.90 1.21 -12.87
CA GLU A 172 18.45 1.77 -14.12
C GLU A 172 19.41 2.95 -13.84
N GLU A 173 19.04 3.84 -12.91
CA GLU A 173 19.91 4.96 -12.51
C GLU A 173 21.17 4.48 -11.77
N THR A 174 21.06 3.48 -10.91
CA THR A 174 22.23 2.87 -10.24
C THR A 174 23.19 2.28 -11.28
N ASP A 175 22.68 1.50 -12.24
CA ASP A 175 23.50 0.90 -13.30
C ASP A 175 24.14 1.95 -14.22
N ARG A 176 23.46 3.08 -14.44
CA ARG A 176 24.01 4.22 -15.16
C ARG A 176 25.15 4.87 -14.37
N LEU A 177 24.93 5.20 -13.09
CA LEU A 177 25.93 5.81 -12.23
C LEU A 177 27.16 4.90 -12.03
N SER A 178 26.97 3.60 -11.87
CA SER A 178 28.08 2.63 -11.80
C SER A 178 28.92 2.63 -13.07
N ARG A 179 28.30 2.75 -14.26
CA ARG A 179 29.02 2.85 -15.54
C ARG A 179 29.79 4.17 -15.67
N GLU A 180 29.16 5.29 -15.34
CA GLU A 180 29.82 6.61 -15.33
C GLU A 180 31.03 6.63 -14.38
N LEU A 181 30.88 6.08 -13.17
CA LEU A 181 31.97 5.96 -12.20
C LEU A 181 33.13 5.11 -12.71
N LEU A 182 32.85 3.99 -13.38
CA LEU A 182 33.89 3.14 -13.96
C LEU A 182 34.70 3.91 -15.02
N GLU A 183 34.04 4.70 -15.87
CA GLU A 183 34.70 5.54 -16.87
C GLU A 183 35.55 6.66 -16.23
N ILE A 184 34.99 7.39 -15.28
CA ILE A 184 35.69 8.47 -14.56
C ILE A 184 36.90 7.90 -13.82
N ASN A 185 36.75 6.76 -13.14
CA ASN A 185 37.85 6.10 -12.43
C ASN A 185 38.96 5.64 -13.38
N ARG A 186 38.62 5.12 -14.56
CA ARG A 186 39.60 4.79 -15.61
C ARG A 186 40.38 6.02 -16.06
N ARG A 187 39.69 7.15 -16.29
CA ARG A 187 40.34 8.42 -16.67
C ARG A 187 41.25 8.95 -15.55
N TYR A 188 40.77 8.93 -14.30
CA TYR A 188 41.51 9.34 -13.12
C TYR A 188 42.79 8.51 -12.94
N THR A 189 42.69 7.18 -12.97
CA THR A 189 43.83 6.27 -12.80
C THR A 189 44.86 6.40 -13.92
N ALA A 190 44.42 6.57 -15.18
CA ALA A 190 45.33 6.83 -16.30
C ALA A 190 46.07 8.17 -16.16
N LEU A 191 45.38 9.23 -15.73
CA LEU A 191 45.98 10.54 -15.52
C LEU A 191 46.93 10.56 -14.31
N ASP A 192 46.56 9.92 -13.21
CA ASP A 192 47.39 9.76 -12.00
C ASP A 192 48.67 8.98 -12.32
N ALA A 193 48.57 7.87 -13.05
CA ALA A 193 49.73 7.09 -13.49
C ALA A 193 50.67 7.90 -14.39
N ARG A 194 50.11 8.68 -15.33
CA ARG A 194 50.90 9.56 -16.21
C ARG A 194 51.61 10.67 -15.44
N LEU A 195 50.95 11.26 -14.45
CA LEU A 195 51.55 12.27 -13.58
C LEU A 195 52.69 11.70 -12.74
N LYS A 196 52.48 10.53 -12.13
CA LYS A 196 53.51 9.81 -11.37
C LYS A 196 54.72 9.41 -12.22
N ALA A 197 54.50 8.97 -13.45
CA ALA A 197 55.57 8.63 -14.39
C ALA A 197 56.38 9.86 -14.87
N ARG A 198 55.78 11.07 -14.84
CA ARG A 198 56.44 12.33 -15.20
C ARG A 198 57.30 12.89 -14.06
N SER A 199 56.99 12.52 -12.82
CA SER A 199 57.81 12.75 -11.64
C SER A 199 58.91 11.66 -11.56
N ASP A 200 59.87 11.74 -12.47
CA ASP A 200 61.16 11.03 -12.59
C ASP A 200 61.37 9.69 -11.81
N PRO A 201 61.63 8.56 -12.50
CA PRO A 201 62.02 7.27 -11.90
C PRO A 201 63.41 7.22 -11.25
N THR A 202 64.22 8.29 -11.32
CA THR A 202 65.65 8.23 -10.93
C THR A 202 65.97 8.61 -9.48
N GLY A 203 64.98 8.84 -8.61
CA GLY A 203 65.19 8.82 -7.16
C GLY A 203 66.21 9.84 -6.61
N ARG A 204 66.41 10.99 -7.28
CA ARG A 204 67.17 12.10 -6.71
C ARG A 204 66.21 13.05 -5.98
N SER A 205 66.39 13.18 -4.66
CA SER A 205 65.76 14.18 -3.78
C SER A 205 66.00 15.62 -4.27
N GLY A 206 65.32 16.02 -5.34
CA GLY A 206 65.28 17.40 -5.81
C GLY A 206 64.31 18.25 -4.98
N PRO A 207 64.44 19.58 -5.02
CA PRO A 207 63.53 20.50 -4.33
C PRO A 207 62.04 20.25 -4.62
N ARG A 208 61.72 19.75 -5.82
CA ARG A 208 60.35 19.46 -6.25
C ARG A 208 59.68 18.32 -5.47
N ALA A 209 60.40 17.24 -5.17
CA ALA A 209 59.86 16.11 -4.42
C ALA A 209 59.51 16.49 -2.96
N ALA A 210 60.31 17.38 -2.36
CA ALA A 210 60.03 17.93 -1.03
C ALA A 210 58.76 18.80 -1.03
N VAL A 211 58.62 19.64 -2.06
CA VAL A 211 57.46 20.51 -2.26
C VAL A 211 56.20 19.68 -2.48
N ASP A 212 56.23 18.70 -3.40
CA ASP A 212 55.09 17.82 -3.69
C ASP A 212 54.63 17.05 -2.44
N PHE A 213 55.59 16.56 -1.64
CA PHE A 213 55.28 15.90 -0.37
C PHE A 213 54.56 16.85 0.58
N LEU A 214 55.04 18.08 0.79
CA LEU A 214 54.40 19.02 1.70
C LEU A 214 53.02 19.48 1.21
N LEU A 215 52.86 19.70 -0.10
CA LEU A 215 51.54 20.00 -0.70
C LEU A 215 50.57 18.84 -0.51
N SER A 216 51.04 17.59 -0.58
CA SER A 216 50.20 16.42 -0.26
C SER A 216 49.74 16.43 1.20
N GLN A 217 50.61 16.79 2.15
CA GLN A 217 50.25 16.86 3.56
C GLN A 217 49.28 18.02 3.85
N ARG A 218 49.43 19.15 3.15
CA ARG A 218 48.45 20.24 3.13
C ARG A 218 47.09 19.75 2.66
N ASN A 219 47.04 19.08 1.50
CA ASN A 219 45.79 18.62 0.89
C ASN A 219 45.08 17.55 1.73
N LEU A 220 45.83 16.77 2.51
CA LEU A 220 45.30 15.83 3.51
C LEU A 220 44.87 16.52 4.83
N GLY A 221 45.08 17.83 4.97
CA GLY A 221 44.74 18.61 6.16
C GLY A 221 45.65 18.38 7.36
N LYS A 222 46.80 17.71 7.18
CA LYS A 222 47.74 17.36 8.26
C LYS A 222 48.60 18.54 8.69
N ILE A 223 49.01 19.38 7.74
CA ILE A 223 49.68 20.65 8.02
C ILE A 223 48.76 21.78 7.56
N ARG A 224 48.45 22.70 8.46
CA ARG A 224 47.69 23.91 8.18
C ARG A 224 48.66 25.09 7.97
N GLY A 225 48.23 26.09 7.22
CA GLY A 225 49.00 27.32 7.01
C GLY A 225 49.96 27.32 5.82
N ILE A 226 50.05 26.22 5.05
CA ILE A 226 50.67 26.25 3.72
C ILE A 226 49.65 26.81 2.72
N ARG A 227 49.95 27.95 2.09
CA ARG A 227 49.08 28.56 1.07
C ARG A 227 49.25 27.86 -0.28
N GLY A 228 50.49 27.60 -0.68
CA GLY A 228 50.83 26.93 -1.94
C GLY A 228 52.21 27.32 -2.41
N THR A 229 52.62 26.86 -3.59
CA THR A 229 53.83 27.39 -4.25
C THR A 229 53.54 28.73 -4.92
N VAL A 230 54.57 29.51 -5.21
CA VAL A 230 54.39 30.72 -6.03
C VAL A 230 53.82 30.37 -7.41
N GLU A 231 54.17 29.20 -7.97
CA GLU A 231 53.56 28.69 -9.20
C GLU A 231 52.05 28.41 -9.06
N GLU A 232 51.59 27.76 -7.98
CA GLU A 232 50.15 27.50 -7.74
C GLU A 232 49.35 28.82 -7.54
N LEU A 233 50.00 29.87 -7.05
CA LEU A 233 49.37 31.15 -6.70
C LEU A 233 49.46 32.21 -7.82
N ALA A 234 50.18 31.93 -8.91
CA ALA A 234 50.42 32.86 -10.00
C ALA A 234 49.49 32.60 -11.19
N THR A 235 49.01 33.66 -11.82
CA THR A 235 48.35 33.61 -13.14
C THR A 235 48.98 34.64 -14.06
N PHE A 236 49.25 34.30 -15.32
CA PHE A 236 49.90 35.21 -16.29
C PHE A 236 49.45 34.90 -17.71
N ASP A 237 49.55 35.90 -18.59
CA ASP A 237 49.18 35.76 -20.00
C ASP A 237 50.20 34.89 -20.75
N ALA A 238 49.72 34.15 -21.74
CA ALA A 238 50.54 33.18 -22.48
C ALA A 238 51.78 33.81 -23.15
N GLN A 239 51.67 35.06 -23.58
CA GLN A 239 52.76 35.82 -24.20
C GLN A 239 53.97 36.06 -23.28
N TYR A 240 53.76 36.14 -21.95
CA TYR A 240 54.83 36.39 -20.98
C TYR A 240 55.30 35.13 -20.26
N ARG A 241 54.68 33.98 -20.54
CA ARG A 241 54.93 32.73 -19.84
C ARG A 241 56.39 32.35 -19.78
N THR A 242 57.09 32.37 -20.92
CA THR A 242 58.50 31.98 -21.00
C THR A 242 59.38 32.92 -20.18
N ALA A 243 59.23 34.24 -20.37
CA ALA A 243 59.96 35.25 -19.62
C ALA A 243 59.75 35.12 -18.11
N LEU A 244 58.50 34.98 -17.66
CA LEU A 244 58.17 34.90 -16.23
C LEU A 244 58.66 33.59 -15.61
N GLN A 245 58.56 32.46 -16.31
CA GLN A 245 59.08 31.18 -15.82
C GLN A 245 60.61 31.20 -15.69
N VAL A 246 61.31 31.77 -16.67
CA VAL A 246 62.76 31.92 -16.62
C VAL A 246 63.16 32.89 -15.51
N ALA A 247 62.49 34.04 -15.40
CA ALA A 247 62.75 35.02 -14.35
C ALA A 247 62.56 34.44 -12.94
N ALA A 248 61.52 33.64 -12.74
CA ALA A 248 61.23 32.99 -11.47
C ALA A 248 62.21 31.84 -11.17
N GLY A 249 62.58 31.06 -12.19
CA GLY A 249 63.50 29.94 -12.07
C GLY A 249 63.11 28.96 -10.96
N SER A 250 64.08 28.50 -10.17
CA SER A 250 63.83 27.59 -9.04
C SER A 250 63.02 28.22 -7.91
N ARG A 251 62.99 29.56 -7.81
CA ARG A 251 62.22 30.28 -6.78
C ARG A 251 60.72 30.13 -6.97
N PHE A 252 60.28 29.74 -8.17
CA PHE A 252 58.86 29.53 -8.46
C PHE A 252 58.23 28.39 -7.66
N GLN A 253 59.06 27.43 -7.24
CA GLN A 253 58.67 26.31 -6.38
C GLN A 253 58.73 26.64 -4.88
N ALA A 254 59.04 27.87 -4.50
CA ALA A 254 59.08 28.26 -3.09
C ALA A 254 57.66 28.23 -2.49
N LEU A 255 57.54 27.70 -1.28
CA LEU A 255 56.27 27.51 -0.57
C LEU A 255 55.90 28.76 0.22
N VAL A 256 54.78 29.37 -0.11
CA VAL A 256 54.19 30.47 0.66
C VAL A 256 53.46 29.89 1.88
N VAL A 257 53.84 30.35 3.07
CA VAL A 257 53.26 29.89 4.34
C VAL A 257 52.81 31.08 5.18
N GLU A 258 51.81 30.88 6.03
CA GLU A 258 51.25 31.92 6.88
C GLU A 258 52.28 32.52 7.84
N SER A 259 53.12 31.67 8.47
CA SER A 259 54.13 32.11 9.42
C SER A 259 55.43 31.32 9.40
N ASP A 260 56.48 31.88 10.02
CA ASP A 260 57.76 31.22 10.25
C ASP A 260 57.63 29.95 11.12
N GLN A 261 56.64 29.88 12.01
CA GLN A 261 56.36 28.65 12.76
C GLN A 261 55.90 27.50 11.85
N VAL A 262 55.05 27.78 10.86
CA VAL A 262 54.61 26.78 9.87
C VAL A 262 55.79 26.30 9.02
N ALA A 263 56.71 27.21 8.66
CA ALA A 263 57.93 26.83 7.96
C ALA A 263 58.80 25.88 8.82
N GLU A 264 58.99 26.18 10.10
CA GLU A 264 59.75 25.34 11.02
C GLU A 264 59.15 23.93 11.15
N GLU A 265 57.82 23.82 11.28
CA GLU A 265 57.11 22.55 11.31
C GLU A 265 57.36 21.73 10.04
N CYS A 266 57.21 22.36 8.86
CA CYS A 266 57.47 21.71 7.58
C CYS A 266 58.93 21.23 7.46
N ILE A 267 59.89 22.03 7.93
CA ILE A 267 61.32 21.66 7.91
C ILE A 267 61.57 20.45 8.82
N LYS A 268 60.98 20.40 10.02
CA LYS A 268 61.10 19.25 10.92
C LYS A 268 60.54 17.99 10.26
N LEU A 269 59.37 18.11 9.63
CA LEU A 269 58.75 16.98 8.94
C LEU A 269 59.62 16.48 7.77
N LEU A 270 60.14 17.38 6.93
CA LEU A 270 61.04 17.01 5.84
C LEU A 270 62.30 16.28 6.34
N ARG A 271 62.86 16.70 7.49
CA ARG A 271 64.02 16.04 8.11
C ARG A 271 63.67 14.66 8.66
N GLN A 272 62.55 14.53 9.37
CA GLN A 272 62.07 13.27 9.93
C GLN A 272 61.84 12.23 8.84
N GLU A 273 61.17 12.65 7.76
CA GLU A 273 60.79 11.78 6.64
C GLU A 273 61.87 11.66 5.56
N LYS A 274 63.00 12.35 5.72
CA LYS A 274 64.13 12.42 4.75
C LYS A 274 63.68 12.81 3.32
N ARG A 275 62.70 13.71 3.21
CA ARG A 275 62.01 14.08 1.95
C ARG A 275 62.71 15.20 1.16
N GLY A 276 63.98 15.48 1.43
CA GLY A 276 64.75 16.52 0.72
C GLY A 276 64.63 17.92 1.35
N ARG A 277 64.74 18.97 0.53
CA ARG A 277 64.82 20.38 0.95
C ARG A 277 63.82 21.23 0.17
N ALA A 278 63.22 22.22 0.82
CA ALA A 278 62.33 23.20 0.20
C ALA A 278 62.65 24.62 0.70
N THR A 279 62.26 25.63 -0.07
CA THR A 279 62.34 27.04 0.30
C THR A 279 60.97 27.50 0.78
N PHE A 280 60.91 28.20 1.91
CA PHE A 280 59.67 28.69 2.52
C PHE A 280 59.66 30.22 2.57
N LEU A 281 58.49 30.81 2.29
CA LEU A 281 58.23 32.24 2.27
C LEU A 281 57.18 32.57 3.33
N PRO A 282 57.59 32.80 4.60
CA PRO A 282 56.68 33.08 5.70
C PRO A 282 56.13 34.51 5.64
N LEU A 283 54.85 34.66 5.32
CA LEU A 283 54.22 35.96 5.06
C LEU A 283 54.34 36.94 6.22
N ASN A 284 54.34 36.45 7.47
CA ASN A 284 54.51 37.29 8.66
C ASN A 284 55.92 37.88 8.85
N LYS A 285 56.94 37.39 8.13
CA LYS A 285 58.33 37.88 8.19
C LYS A 285 58.83 38.48 6.88
N MET A 286 58.19 38.15 5.76
CA MET A 286 58.62 38.60 4.44
C MET A 286 58.44 40.11 4.30
N LEU A 287 59.47 40.77 3.78
CA LEU A 287 59.43 42.19 3.45
C LEU A 287 59.20 42.35 1.94
N GLY A 288 58.26 43.23 1.58
CA GLY A 288 58.18 43.72 0.21
C GLY A 288 59.32 44.70 -0.06
N GLY A 289 59.77 44.78 -1.31
CA GLY A 289 60.70 45.80 -1.76
C GLY A 289 60.09 46.73 -2.78
N ARG A 290 60.91 47.67 -3.24
CA ARG A 290 60.59 48.60 -4.33
C ARG A 290 61.76 48.62 -5.31
N PRO A 291 61.51 48.77 -6.62
CA PRO A 291 62.57 48.82 -7.61
C PRO A 291 63.55 49.97 -7.35
N HIS A 292 64.83 49.73 -7.60
CA HIS A 292 65.83 50.78 -7.51
C HIS A 292 65.79 51.71 -8.73
N GLY A 293 66.40 52.91 -8.60
CA GLY A 293 66.32 53.96 -9.63
C GLY A 293 66.77 53.51 -11.02
N LYS A 294 67.81 52.67 -11.12
CA LYS A 294 68.26 52.10 -12.41
C LYS A 294 67.22 51.19 -13.04
N SER A 295 66.57 50.34 -12.25
CA SER A 295 65.54 49.41 -12.72
C SER A 295 64.28 50.15 -13.18
N LEU A 296 63.94 51.28 -12.53
CA LEU A 296 62.86 52.17 -12.99
C LEU A 296 63.16 52.78 -14.35
N VAL A 297 64.41 53.23 -14.58
CA VAL A 297 64.83 53.74 -15.89
C VAL A 297 64.76 52.64 -16.95
N ALA A 298 65.27 51.44 -16.63
CA ALA A 298 65.24 50.29 -17.54
C ALA A 298 63.81 49.86 -17.90
N ALA A 299 62.87 49.89 -16.95
CA ALA A 299 61.46 49.54 -17.20
C ALA A 299 60.74 50.50 -18.16
N HIS A 300 61.30 51.69 -18.42
CA HIS A 300 60.79 52.67 -19.38
C HIS A 300 61.70 52.87 -20.60
N SER A 301 62.71 52.01 -20.76
CA SER A 301 63.63 52.06 -21.90
C SER A 301 63.03 51.41 -23.15
N SER A 302 63.65 51.64 -24.30
CA SER A 302 63.28 50.98 -25.56
C SER A 302 63.31 49.46 -25.43
N GLY A 303 62.25 48.79 -25.89
CA GLY A 303 62.11 47.34 -25.81
C GLY A 303 61.61 46.81 -24.45
N ALA A 304 61.42 47.67 -23.44
CA ALA A 304 60.90 47.23 -22.14
C ALA A 304 59.37 47.04 -22.16
N THR A 305 58.92 45.87 -21.69
CA THR A 305 57.51 45.55 -21.47
C THR A 305 57.04 46.01 -20.07
N GLY A 306 57.95 46.08 -19.11
CA GLY A 306 57.68 46.48 -17.72
C GLY A 306 58.28 45.52 -16.70
N PHE A 307 57.94 45.67 -15.42
CA PHE A 307 58.41 44.75 -14.39
C PHE A 307 57.69 43.40 -14.47
N ALA A 308 58.43 42.30 -14.30
CA ALA A 308 57.87 40.96 -14.26
C ALA A 308 56.77 40.82 -13.19
N LEU A 309 56.90 41.53 -12.06
CA LEU A 309 55.90 41.52 -11.00
C LEU A 309 54.55 42.09 -11.46
N ASP A 310 54.55 43.10 -12.32
CA ASP A 310 53.33 43.77 -12.81
C ASP A 310 52.62 42.93 -13.90
N LEU A 311 53.33 41.97 -14.48
CA LEU A 311 52.82 41.06 -15.52
C LEU A 311 52.25 39.75 -14.95
N VAL A 312 52.26 39.59 -13.62
CA VAL A 312 51.71 38.42 -12.92
C VAL A 312 50.53 38.84 -12.06
N LYS A 313 49.42 38.12 -12.19
CA LYS A 313 48.22 38.26 -11.33
C LYS A 313 48.35 37.34 -10.12
N TYR A 314 48.18 37.91 -8.94
CA TYR A 314 48.21 37.23 -7.64
C TYR A 314 47.42 38.03 -6.60
N ASP A 315 47.11 37.42 -5.45
CA ASP A 315 46.49 38.12 -4.32
C ASP A 315 47.50 39.06 -3.65
N GLU A 316 47.16 40.35 -3.48
CA GLU A 316 48.04 41.36 -2.86
C GLU A 316 48.57 40.96 -1.49
N ALA A 317 47.87 40.11 -0.74
CA ALA A 317 48.36 39.53 0.52
C ALA A 317 49.69 38.75 0.35
N PHE A 318 49.97 38.26 -0.86
CA PHE A 318 51.17 37.50 -1.21
C PHE A 318 52.25 38.36 -1.88
N ARG A 319 52.05 39.68 -2.04
CA ARG A 319 53.02 40.58 -2.67
C ARG A 319 54.46 40.41 -2.19
N PRO A 320 54.77 40.26 -0.88
CA PRO A 320 56.15 40.04 -0.44
C PRO A 320 56.78 38.74 -0.98
N ALA A 321 55.98 37.68 -1.16
CA ALA A 321 56.44 36.42 -1.72
C ALA A 321 56.73 36.54 -3.23
N PHE A 322 55.86 37.22 -3.97
CA PHE A 322 56.08 37.49 -5.39
C PHE A 322 57.25 38.44 -5.62
N TRP A 323 57.45 39.43 -4.75
CA TRP A 323 58.62 40.29 -4.74
C TRP A 323 59.93 39.50 -4.55
N TYR A 324 59.94 38.47 -3.70
CA TYR A 324 61.12 37.61 -3.56
C TYR A 324 61.47 36.84 -4.85
N VAL A 325 60.46 36.42 -5.61
CA VAL A 325 60.66 35.66 -6.84
C VAL A 325 61.08 36.57 -7.99
N PHE A 326 60.30 37.61 -8.27
CA PHE A 326 60.48 38.46 -9.44
C PHE A 326 61.31 39.71 -9.15
N GLY A 327 61.27 40.25 -7.93
CA GLY A 327 61.99 41.44 -7.52
C GLY A 327 61.81 42.60 -8.49
N GLU A 328 62.91 43.25 -8.82
CA GLU A 328 62.98 44.33 -9.82
C GLU A 328 63.29 43.84 -11.24
N THR A 329 62.98 42.57 -11.56
CA THR A 329 63.26 42.02 -12.89
C THR A 329 62.42 42.73 -13.94
N VAL A 330 63.06 43.27 -14.98
CA VAL A 330 62.40 43.93 -16.11
C VAL A 330 62.29 42.96 -17.28
N VAL A 331 61.11 42.87 -17.89
CA VAL A 331 60.86 42.08 -19.09
C VAL A 331 61.14 42.94 -20.32
N MET A 332 61.99 42.42 -21.22
CA MET A 332 62.42 43.04 -22.46
C MET A 332 61.91 42.22 -23.66
N ASP A 333 61.73 42.86 -24.81
CA ASP A 333 61.35 42.18 -26.05
C ASP A 333 62.43 41.23 -26.57
N ASP A 334 63.68 41.69 -26.61
CA ASP A 334 64.83 40.96 -27.14
C ASP A 334 66.14 41.18 -26.35
N LEU A 335 67.15 40.37 -26.69
CA LEU A 335 68.45 40.38 -26.02
C LEU A 335 69.29 41.62 -26.38
N ALA A 336 69.09 42.23 -27.54
CA ALA A 336 69.85 43.40 -27.96
C ALA A 336 69.47 44.61 -27.08
N HIS A 337 68.18 44.90 -26.95
CA HIS A 337 67.69 45.95 -26.05
C HIS A 337 68.02 45.66 -24.59
N ALA A 338 67.90 44.41 -24.14
CA ALA A 338 68.27 44.03 -22.78
C ALA A 338 69.76 44.31 -22.49
N ARG A 339 70.66 44.07 -23.45
CA ARG A 339 72.10 44.31 -23.26
C ARG A 339 72.46 45.77 -23.03
N GLU A 340 71.69 46.71 -23.60
CA GLU A 340 71.92 48.15 -23.41
C GLU A 340 71.64 48.61 -21.98
N GLN A 341 70.76 47.89 -21.26
CA GLN A 341 70.35 48.20 -19.88
C GLN A 341 71.11 47.38 -18.83
N MET A 342 72.14 46.63 -19.22
CA MET A 342 72.94 45.82 -18.31
C MET A 342 73.74 46.66 -17.30
N GLY A 343 74.06 46.06 -16.15
CA GLY A 343 74.93 46.67 -15.14
C GLY A 343 74.18 47.23 -13.94
N GLY A 344 73.63 46.31 -13.13
CA GLY A 344 72.88 46.61 -11.92
C GLY A 344 71.36 46.49 -12.04
N VAL A 345 70.84 45.94 -13.14
CA VAL A 345 69.42 45.63 -13.35
C VAL A 345 69.29 44.18 -13.80
N ARG A 346 68.31 43.45 -13.26
CA ARG A 346 67.98 42.09 -13.70
C ARG A 346 66.96 42.15 -14.82
N LEU A 347 67.25 41.51 -15.95
CA LEU A 347 66.47 41.61 -17.18
C LEU A 347 66.12 40.21 -17.71
N VAL A 348 64.95 40.05 -18.31
CA VAL A 348 64.58 38.80 -19.00
C VAL A 348 63.93 39.12 -20.35
N THR A 349 64.27 38.41 -21.40
CA THR A 349 63.64 38.59 -22.72
C THR A 349 62.35 37.79 -22.84
N LEU A 350 61.45 38.16 -23.75
CA LEU A 350 60.24 37.36 -24.07
C LEU A 350 60.59 35.92 -24.51
N GLN A 351 61.77 35.73 -25.10
CA GLN A 351 62.28 34.42 -25.52
C GLN A 351 62.90 33.61 -24.38
N GLY A 352 63.12 34.21 -23.20
CA GLY A 352 63.65 33.52 -22.03
C GLY A 352 65.16 33.60 -21.86
N ASP A 353 65.82 34.61 -22.43
CA ASP A 353 67.21 34.94 -22.06
C ASP A 353 67.21 35.79 -20.79
N LEU A 354 68.02 35.43 -19.80
CA LEU A 354 68.09 36.07 -18.51
C LEU A 354 69.44 36.77 -18.34
N ILE A 355 69.41 38.04 -17.96
CA ILE A 355 70.58 38.81 -17.55
C ILE A 355 70.43 39.15 -16.07
N GLU A 356 71.32 38.62 -15.24
CA GLU A 356 71.37 38.95 -13.82
C GLU A 356 71.94 40.35 -13.60
N ALA A 357 71.59 40.99 -12.49
CA ALA A 357 72.08 42.33 -12.15
C ALA A 357 73.61 42.42 -12.05
N THR A 358 74.28 41.28 -11.78
CA THR A 358 75.74 41.11 -11.79
C THR A 358 76.36 41.13 -13.19
N GLY A 359 75.54 41.08 -14.25
CA GLY A 359 75.96 40.99 -15.64
C GLY A 359 76.08 39.56 -16.18
N ALA A 360 75.77 38.53 -15.38
CA ALA A 360 75.75 37.16 -15.87
C ALA A 360 74.56 36.94 -16.83
N ILE A 361 74.83 36.33 -17.99
CA ILE A 361 73.81 36.06 -19.02
C ILE A 361 73.58 34.55 -19.12
N THR A 362 72.32 34.14 -19.10
CA THR A 362 71.87 32.76 -19.32
C THR A 362 70.89 32.76 -20.49
N GLY A 363 71.16 31.97 -21.53
CA GLY A 363 70.33 31.87 -22.72
C GLY A 363 70.56 30.54 -23.44
N GLY A 364 69.74 30.25 -24.45
CA GLY A 364 69.83 29.00 -25.22
C GLY A 364 68.47 28.48 -25.68
N PHE A 365 68.45 27.28 -26.25
CA PHE A 365 67.22 26.64 -26.69
C PHE A 365 66.46 26.06 -25.50
N LEU A 366 65.28 26.62 -25.21
CA LEU A 366 64.36 26.08 -24.22
C LEU A 366 63.44 25.06 -24.90
N ASP A 367 63.55 23.78 -24.51
CA ASP A 367 62.64 22.75 -25.01
C ASP A 367 61.24 22.92 -24.40
N THR A 368 60.36 23.58 -25.13
CA THR A 368 58.97 23.84 -24.73
C THR A 368 58.11 22.58 -24.71
N SER A 369 58.56 21.46 -25.30
CA SER A 369 57.81 20.20 -25.34
C SER A 369 57.69 19.54 -23.96
N ALA A 370 58.65 19.78 -23.07
CA ALA A 370 58.59 19.34 -21.67
C ALA A 370 57.62 20.20 -20.82
N GLN A 371 57.37 21.46 -21.21
CA GLN A 371 56.57 22.42 -20.45
C GLN A 371 55.09 22.49 -20.85
N GLY A 372 54.71 21.94 -22.00
CA GLY A 372 53.37 22.09 -22.60
C GLY A 372 52.17 21.42 -21.92
N ARG A 373 52.27 20.87 -20.70
CA ARG A 373 51.11 20.31 -19.94
C ARG A 373 51.27 20.41 -18.43
N GLY A 374 51.94 21.45 -17.92
CA GLY A 374 52.27 21.57 -16.50
C GLY A 374 51.11 22.01 -15.59
N LEU A 375 50.14 22.74 -16.13
CA LEU A 375 49.05 23.35 -15.34
C LEU A 375 47.71 22.61 -15.49
N ASP A 376 47.43 22.01 -16.64
CA ASP A 376 46.14 21.34 -16.87
C ASP A 376 46.04 19.98 -16.16
N SER A 377 47.14 19.25 -16.03
CA SER A 377 47.10 17.85 -15.56
C SER A 377 46.80 17.69 -14.06
N PRO A 378 47.33 18.50 -13.12
CA PRO A 378 46.97 18.42 -11.70
C PRO A 378 45.57 18.97 -11.40
N VAL A 379 45.17 20.04 -12.12
CA VAL A 379 43.82 20.64 -12.00
C VAL A 379 42.75 19.69 -12.53
N GLU A 380 42.99 19.05 -13.68
CA GLU A 380 42.11 18.04 -14.25
C GLU A 380 42.02 16.79 -13.37
N LEU A 381 43.13 16.37 -12.73
CA LEU A 381 43.10 15.26 -11.76
C LEU A 381 42.26 15.61 -10.53
N LYS A 382 42.39 16.82 -10.01
CA LYS A 382 41.55 17.30 -8.89
C LYS A 382 40.08 17.35 -9.29
N ARG A 383 39.76 17.87 -10.47
CA ARG A 383 38.39 17.90 -11.02
C ARG A 383 37.81 16.50 -11.16
N LEU A 384 38.56 15.55 -11.73
CA LEU A 384 38.14 14.14 -11.85
C LEU A 384 37.96 13.48 -10.47
N GLY A 385 38.79 13.82 -9.49
CA GLY A 385 38.67 13.33 -8.11
C GLY A 385 37.42 13.87 -7.39
N GLU A 386 37.07 15.14 -7.63
CA GLU A 386 35.82 15.74 -7.14
C GLU A 386 34.59 15.10 -7.81
N GLU A 387 34.62 14.95 -9.14
CA GLU A 387 33.56 14.30 -9.93
C GLU A 387 33.35 12.84 -9.49
N LEU A 388 34.44 12.10 -9.21
CA LEU A 388 34.37 10.73 -8.69
C LEU A 388 33.70 10.69 -7.31
N ARG A 389 34.01 11.63 -6.41
CA ARG A 389 33.39 11.71 -5.07
C ARG A 389 31.90 12.02 -5.17
N GLU A 390 31.52 13.00 -5.99
CA GLU A 390 30.13 13.40 -6.16
C GLU A 390 29.28 12.25 -6.73
N LYS A 391 29.75 11.63 -7.82
CA LYS A 391 29.07 10.49 -8.44
C LYS A 391 29.02 9.27 -7.53
N SER A 392 30.08 9.03 -6.73
CA SER A 392 30.11 7.91 -5.78
C SER A 392 29.11 8.11 -4.63
N ALA A 393 28.96 9.35 -4.15
CA ALA A 393 27.94 9.68 -3.16
C ALA A 393 26.54 9.52 -3.75
N ALA A 394 26.30 9.97 -4.98
CA ALA A 394 25.03 9.80 -5.68
C ALA A 394 24.66 8.33 -5.89
N GLU A 395 25.61 7.49 -6.33
CA GLU A 395 25.40 6.05 -6.48
C GLU A 395 25.07 5.39 -5.15
N SER A 396 25.78 5.76 -4.07
CA SER A 396 25.54 5.22 -2.73
C SER A 396 24.14 5.58 -2.22
N ALA A 397 23.70 6.82 -2.44
CA ALA A 397 22.36 7.27 -2.08
C ALA A 397 21.27 6.53 -2.88
N ALA A 398 21.46 6.38 -4.21
CA ALA A 398 20.54 5.64 -5.06
C ALA A 398 20.43 4.15 -4.68
N ARG A 399 21.56 3.52 -4.31
CA ARG A 399 21.59 2.12 -3.82
C ARG A 399 20.86 1.96 -2.49
N GLU A 400 21.00 2.92 -1.57
CA GLU A 400 20.29 2.87 -0.31
C GLU A 400 18.79 3.06 -0.53
N GLU A 401 18.38 4.01 -1.37
CA GLU A 401 16.97 4.19 -1.71
C GLU A 401 16.38 2.96 -2.41
N LEU A 402 17.12 2.33 -3.33
CA LEU A 402 16.73 1.08 -3.96
C LEU A 402 16.50 -0.02 -2.91
N ARG A 403 17.41 -0.15 -1.95
CA ARG A 403 17.28 -1.13 -0.85
C ARG A 403 16.02 -0.90 -0.01
N GLN A 404 15.72 0.36 0.31
CA GLN A 404 14.51 0.72 1.06
C GLN A 404 13.25 0.40 0.26
N VAL A 405 13.21 0.72 -1.04
CA VAL A 405 12.07 0.40 -1.91
C VAL A 405 11.88 -1.10 -2.06
N THR A 406 12.95 -1.89 -2.23
CA THR A 406 12.84 -3.36 -2.29
C THR A 406 12.30 -3.94 -0.98
N LEU A 407 12.69 -3.39 0.18
CA LEU A 407 12.11 -3.78 1.48
C LEU A 407 10.61 -3.44 1.56
N GLN A 408 10.21 -2.25 1.11
CA GLN A 408 8.80 -1.84 1.04
C GLN A 408 7.98 -2.74 0.13
N ILE A 409 8.51 -3.11 -1.05
CA ILE A 409 7.87 -4.06 -1.98
C ILE A 409 7.64 -5.40 -1.30
N ARG A 410 8.64 -5.91 -0.56
CA ARG A 410 8.51 -7.18 0.15
C ARG A 410 7.42 -7.10 1.23
N GLN A 411 7.43 -6.06 2.06
CA GLN A 411 6.42 -5.86 3.11
C GLN A 411 5.01 -5.75 2.52
N ALA A 412 4.82 -4.91 1.49
CA ALA A 412 3.54 -4.74 0.83
C ALA A 412 3.07 -6.04 0.12
N SER A 413 3.99 -6.84 -0.42
CA SER A 413 3.67 -8.15 -1.01
C SER A 413 3.21 -9.16 0.04
N GLU A 414 3.89 -9.22 1.19
CA GLU A 414 3.51 -10.09 2.30
C GLU A 414 2.14 -9.67 2.88
N GLU A 415 1.88 -8.37 3.01
CA GLU A 415 0.59 -7.83 3.46
C GLU A 415 -0.53 -8.12 2.45
N LEU A 416 -0.29 -7.92 1.16
CA LEU A 416 -1.23 -8.26 0.10
C LEU A 416 -1.58 -9.75 0.09
N ALA A 417 -0.59 -10.62 0.26
CA ALA A 417 -0.82 -12.06 0.32
C ALA A 417 -1.68 -12.46 1.54
N ARG A 418 -1.40 -11.88 2.72
CA ARG A 418 -2.21 -12.10 3.93
C ARG A 418 -3.66 -11.63 3.72
N ARG A 419 -3.84 -10.42 3.19
CA ARG A 419 -5.17 -9.86 2.95
C ARG A 419 -5.94 -10.64 1.90
N SER A 420 -5.29 -11.07 0.82
CA SER A 420 -5.92 -11.89 -0.22
C SER A 420 -6.38 -13.26 0.32
N ILE A 421 -5.64 -13.86 1.24
CA ILE A 421 -6.06 -15.11 1.90
C ILE A 421 -7.26 -14.86 2.82
N GLU A 422 -7.26 -13.75 3.56
CA GLU A 422 -8.37 -13.35 4.43
C GLU A 422 -9.65 -13.05 3.61
N ASP A 423 -9.53 -12.28 2.53
CA ASP A 423 -10.62 -11.99 1.59
C ASP A 423 -11.17 -13.28 0.98
N SER A 424 -10.30 -14.20 0.53
CA SER A 424 -10.71 -15.49 -0.04
C SER A 424 -11.43 -16.38 0.98
N LYS A 425 -10.97 -16.42 2.23
CA LYS A 425 -11.65 -17.16 3.32
C LYS A 425 -13.02 -16.56 3.63
N SER A 426 -13.11 -15.23 3.73
CA SER A 426 -14.36 -14.53 3.97
C SER A 426 -15.35 -14.77 2.82
N GLN A 427 -14.87 -14.68 1.58
CA GLN A 427 -15.68 -14.96 0.39
C GLN A 427 -16.14 -16.42 0.36
N GLY A 428 -15.26 -17.39 0.63
CA GLY A 428 -15.63 -18.81 0.67
C GLY A 428 -16.67 -19.13 1.75
N SER A 429 -16.52 -18.55 2.95
CA SER A 429 -17.52 -18.67 4.03
C SER A 429 -18.86 -18.07 3.61
N ARG A 430 -18.84 -16.90 2.98
CA ARG A 430 -20.04 -16.23 2.48
C ARG A 430 -20.74 -17.04 1.38
N GLU A 431 -19.99 -17.59 0.43
CA GLU A 431 -20.54 -18.48 -0.61
C GLU A 431 -21.16 -19.75 -0.01
N SER A 432 -20.57 -20.31 1.05
CA SER A 432 -21.18 -21.44 1.79
C SER A 432 -22.52 -21.05 2.40
N LEU A 433 -22.56 -19.92 3.13
CA LEU A 433 -23.79 -19.40 3.74
C LEU A 433 -24.86 -19.06 2.71
N GLU A 434 -24.49 -18.51 1.54
CA GLU A 434 -25.43 -18.26 0.44
C GLU A 434 -26.04 -19.56 -0.12
N ARG A 435 -25.24 -20.62 -0.23
CA ARG A 435 -25.73 -21.95 -0.65
C ARG A 435 -26.67 -22.56 0.39
N GLU A 436 -26.30 -22.49 1.67
CA GLU A 436 -27.15 -22.95 2.78
C GLU A 436 -28.47 -22.19 2.82
N LEU A 437 -28.43 -20.87 2.66
CA LEU A 437 -29.63 -20.02 2.57
C LEU A 437 -30.50 -20.39 1.38
N ALA A 438 -29.92 -20.68 0.21
CA ALA A 438 -30.66 -21.12 -0.97
C ALA A 438 -31.36 -22.46 -0.72
N GLN A 439 -30.67 -23.42 -0.09
CA GLN A 439 -31.25 -24.72 0.30
C GLN A 439 -32.35 -24.57 1.36
N ALA A 440 -32.15 -23.69 2.35
CA ALA A 440 -33.15 -23.39 3.37
C ALA A 440 -34.42 -22.77 2.76
N LYS A 441 -34.27 -21.84 1.79
CA LYS A 441 -35.40 -21.27 1.03
C LYS A 441 -36.18 -22.32 0.24
N LEU A 442 -35.49 -23.30 -0.36
CA LEU A 442 -36.16 -24.41 -1.04
C LEU A 442 -36.97 -25.26 -0.06
N ARG A 443 -36.39 -25.57 1.12
CA ARG A 443 -37.09 -26.30 2.20
C ARG A 443 -38.31 -25.53 2.73
N LEU A 444 -38.21 -24.21 2.84
CA LEU A 444 -39.34 -23.35 3.21
C LEU A 444 -40.45 -23.41 2.17
N GLN A 445 -40.12 -23.36 0.87
CA GLN A 445 -41.10 -23.50 -0.20
C GLN A 445 -41.81 -24.86 -0.14
N GLN A 446 -41.07 -25.96 0.02
CA GLN A 446 -41.65 -27.30 0.17
C GLN A 446 -42.58 -27.41 1.38
N SER A 447 -42.19 -26.80 2.50
CA SER A 447 -43.04 -26.72 3.69
C SER A 447 -44.32 -25.92 3.43
N ARG A 448 -44.25 -24.81 2.68
CA ARG A 448 -45.43 -24.03 2.29
C ARG A 448 -46.38 -24.82 1.39
N GLU A 449 -45.84 -25.60 0.45
CA GLU A 449 -46.63 -26.51 -0.40
C GLU A 449 -47.30 -27.61 0.44
N LYS A 450 -46.61 -28.12 1.46
CA LYS A 450 -47.17 -29.10 2.42
C LYS A 450 -48.33 -28.51 3.22
N ILE A 451 -48.22 -27.27 3.72
CA ILE A 451 -49.32 -26.55 4.38
C ILE A 451 -50.54 -26.45 3.45
N GLN A 452 -50.35 -26.03 2.20
CA GLN A 452 -51.47 -25.94 1.25
C GLN A 452 -52.13 -27.30 0.97
N ALA A 453 -51.34 -28.37 0.96
CA ALA A 453 -51.88 -29.72 0.79
C ALA A 453 -52.69 -30.17 2.01
N THR A 454 -52.19 -29.92 3.23
CA THR A 454 -52.90 -30.27 4.47
C THR A 454 -54.14 -29.39 4.70
N GLU A 455 -54.11 -28.12 4.32
CA GLU A 455 -55.30 -27.24 4.34
C GLU A 455 -56.42 -27.78 3.45
N LYS A 456 -56.08 -28.25 2.24
CA LYS A 456 -57.06 -28.88 1.34
C LYS A 456 -57.65 -30.17 1.92
N GLN A 457 -56.82 -31.00 2.56
CA GLN A 457 -57.27 -32.22 3.22
C GLN A 457 -58.19 -31.91 4.40
N ARG A 458 -57.84 -30.93 5.23
CA ARG A 458 -58.64 -30.43 6.34
C ARG A 458 -60.00 -29.91 5.86
N ALA A 459 -60.02 -29.06 4.83
CA ALA A 459 -61.27 -28.55 4.25
C ALA A 459 -62.16 -29.67 3.69
N ALA A 460 -61.57 -30.70 3.07
CA ALA A 460 -62.33 -31.87 2.60
C ALA A 460 -62.89 -32.71 3.76
N ALA A 461 -62.12 -32.90 4.84
CA ALA A 461 -62.57 -33.59 6.05
C ALA A 461 -63.69 -32.82 6.76
N GLU A 462 -63.58 -31.49 6.84
CA GLU A 462 -64.61 -30.62 7.42
C GLU A 462 -65.92 -30.67 6.60
N ALA A 463 -65.81 -30.63 5.27
CA ALA A 463 -66.96 -30.79 4.39
C ALA A 463 -67.63 -32.18 4.56
N ALA A 464 -66.82 -33.24 4.68
CA ALA A 464 -67.33 -34.59 4.93
C ALA A 464 -68.04 -34.70 6.30
N LEU A 465 -67.51 -34.04 7.33
CA LEU A 465 -68.15 -33.95 8.64
C LEU A 465 -69.50 -33.22 8.57
N ARG A 466 -69.57 -32.05 7.90
CA ARG A 466 -70.84 -31.33 7.70
C ARG A 466 -71.89 -32.19 6.97
N VAL A 467 -71.48 -32.95 5.97
CA VAL A 467 -72.38 -33.90 5.27
C VAL A 467 -72.84 -35.00 6.22
N ALA A 468 -71.95 -35.59 7.02
CA ALA A 468 -72.32 -36.62 7.98
C ALA A 468 -73.29 -36.09 9.06
N GLU A 469 -73.05 -34.88 9.58
CA GLU A 469 -73.94 -34.18 10.52
C GLU A 469 -75.33 -33.91 9.91
N SER A 470 -75.38 -33.54 8.63
CA SER A 470 -76.66 -33.35 7.92
C SER A 470 -77.46 -34.66 7.77
N LYS A 471 -76.78 -35.80 7.65
CA LYS A 471 -77.44 -37.12 7.59
C LYS A 471 -77.96 -37.55 8.95
N VAL A 472 -77.24 -37.25 10.03
CA VAL A 472 -77.69 -37.53 11.41
C VAL A 472 -78.92 -36.69 11.76
N THR A 473 -79.00 -35.45 11.28
CA THR A 473 -80.18 -34.58 11.51
C THR A 473 -81.38 -34.92 10.63
N ALA A 474 -81.15 -35.55 9.46
CA ALA A 474 -82.21 -35.95 8.54
C ALA A 474 -82.76 -37.37 8.80
N ALA A 475 -81.98 -38.24 9.46
CA ALA A 475 -82.38 -39.57 9.92
C ALA A 475 -83.18 -39.47 11.24
#